data_AF-A0A956BQQ3-F1
#
_entry.id   AF-A0A956BQQ3-F1
#
_cell.length_a   1.000
_cell.length_b   1.000
_cell.length_c   1.000
_cell.angle_alpha   90.00
_cell.angle_beta   90.00
_cell.angle_gamma   90.00
#
_symmetry.space_group_name_H-M   'P 1'
#
loop_
_entity.id
_entity.type
_entity.pdbx_description
1 polymer ?
#
loop_
_entity_poly.entity_id
_entity_poly.type
_entity_poly.pdbx_seq_one_letter_code
_entity_poly.pdbx_strand_id
1 'polypeptide(L)'
;LSGLFSSLVELRVVQETEDGPRMLRYDLVPRDIARAMVCSPAVHERLPRLARYTRTPVFTPDWRFLGEPGFDEDSAIYYDGPTVEPRSGTETLDRLLEGFTWKSDGDRVNFLGALLTGLTMPHWGNGHPFVAINGNKPGVGKSTLARFLGVVTEGRLPCTVSWSKDDAEFEKQLATRV
;
A
#
# COMPACT_ATOMS: atom_id res chain seq x y z
N LEU A 1 16.85 -1.97 -1.28
CA LEU A 1 16.31 -3.34 -1.44
C LEU A 1 17.08 -4.43 -0.69
N SER A 2 18.32 -4.19 -0.24
CA SER A 2 19.19 -5.15 0.46
C SER A 2 18.76 -5.59 1.88
N GLY A 3 17.70 -5.00 2.45
CA GLY A 3 17.20 -5.34 3.79
C GLY A 3 15.96 -6.26 3.80
N LEU A 4 15.05 -6.11 2.83
CA LEU A 4 13.75 -6.80 2.80
C LEU A 4 13.88 -8.29 2.44
N PHE A 5 14.81 -8.65 1.55
CA PHE A 5 15.07 -10.05 1.19
C PHE A 5 15.95 -10.79 2.21
N SER A 6 16.51 -10.10 3.21
CA SER A 6 17.48 -10.69 4.14
C SER A 6 16.85 -11.42 5.33
N SER A 7 15.52 -11.57 5.34
CA SER A 7 14.79 -11.92 6.58
C SER A 7 13.80 -13.07 6.49
N LEU A 8 13.25 -13.47 5.33
CA LEU A 8 12.15 -14.44 5.29
C LEU A 8 12.15 -15.28 4.00
N VAL A 9 13.17 -16.11 3.79
CA VAL A 9 13.04 -17.25 2.88
C VAL A 9 12.58 -18.43 3.72
N GLU A 10 11.32 -18.82 3.57
CA GLU A 10 10.75 -19.99 4.21
C GLU A 10 10.80 -21.18 3.24
N LEU A 11 11.34 -22.31 3.69
CA LEU A 11 11.31 -23.55 2.93
C LEU A 11 10.05 -24.32 3.29
N ARG A 12 9.26 -24.58 2.26
CA ARG A 12 8.16 -25.54 2.32
C ARG A 12 8.72 -26.95 2.09
N VAL A 13 8.77 -27.78 3.12
CA VAL A 13 9.14 -29.19 2.97
C VAL A 13 7.88 -30.00 2.69
N VAL A 14 7.82 -30.58 1.49
CA VAL A 14 6.70 -31.37 1.01
C VAL A 14 7.20 -32.79 0.75
N GLN A 15 6.44 -33.79 1.19
CA GLN A 15 6.67 -35.20 0.89
C GLN A 15 5.66 -35.66 -0.14
N GLU A 16 6.12 -36.22 -1.26
CA GLU A 16 5.21 -36.90 -2.19
C GLU A 16 4.67 -38.17 -1.53
N THR A 17 3.35 -38.31 -1.52
CA THR A 17 2.62 -39.49 -1.06
C THR A 17 1.71 -39.98 -2.19
N GLU A 18 1.19 -41.21 -2.09
CA GLU A 18 0.29 -41.79 -3.10
C GLU A 18 -0.97 -40.92 -3.35
N ASP A 19 -1.41 -40.16 -2.34
CA ASP A 19 -2.54 -39.22 -2.40
C ASP A 19 -2.13 -37.79 -2.83
N GLY A 20 -0.87 -37.60 -3.22
CA GLY A 20 -0.31 -36.31 -3.65
C GLY A 20 0.68 -35.68 -2.67
N PRO A 21 1.15 -34.45 -2.95
CA PRO A 21 2.12 -33.75 -2.13
C PRO A 21 1.56 -33.38 -0.75
N ARG A 22 2.09 -34.01 0.30
CA ARG A 22 1.75 -33.71 1.70
C ARG A 22 2.74 -32.73 2.31
N MET A 23 2.20 -31.66 2.88
CA MET A 23 2.97 -30.66 3.62
C MET A 23 3.46 -31.21 4.96
N LEU A 24 4.76 -31.11 5.25
CA LEU A 24 5.34 -31.59 6.50
C LEU A 24 5.56 -30.50 7.56
N ARG A 25 5.88 -29.25 7.17
CA ARG A 25 7.22 -28.68 7.35
C ARG A 25 7.38 -27.24 6.86
N TYR A 26 7.40 -26.22 7.72
CA TYR A 26 8.09 -24.95 7.43
C TYR A 26 9.43 -24.92 8.16
N ASP A 27 10.48 -24.47 7.47
CA ASP A 27 11.80 -24.26 8.05
C ASP A 27 12.37 -22.91 7.59
N LEU A 28 13.12 -22.25 8.47
CA LEU A 28 13.78 -21.00 8.13
C LEU A 28 15.13 -21.29 7.49
N VAL A 29 15.40 -20.66 6.35
CA VAL A 29 16.73 -20.76 5.73
C VAL A 29 17.72 -19.91 6.55
N PRO A 30 18.89 -20.45 6.93
CA PRO A 30 19.98 -19.65 7.50
C PRO A 30 20.27 -18.42 6.64
N ARG A 31 20.50 -17.28 7.28
CA ARG A 31 20.53 -15.97 6.61
C ARG A 31 21.58 -15.88 5.49
N ASP A 32 22.72 -16.51 5.68
CA ASP A 32 23.80 -16.63 4.72
C ASP A 32 23.38 -17.42 3.47
N ILE A 33 22.68 -18.54 3.64
CA ILE A 33 22.13 -19.35 2.55
C ILE A 33 21.01 -18.60 1.83
N ALA A 34 20.07 -17.99 2.55
CA ALA A 34 19.00 -17.19 1.96
C ALA A 34 19.55 -16.06 1.09
N ARG A 35 20.60 -15.38 1.58
CA ARG A 35 21.30 -14.34 0.81
C ARG A 35 22.00 -14.91 -0.41
N ALA A 36 22.66 -16.06 -0.30
CA ALA A 36 23.30 -16.72 -1.44
C ALA A 36 22.27 -17.13 -2.51
N MET A 37 21.09 -17.62 -2.09
CA MET A 37 19.98 -17.96 -2.98
C MET A 37 19.44 -16.73 -3.71
N VAL A 38 19.11 -15.65 -3.00
CA VAL A 38 18.57 -14.42 -3.62
C VAL A 38 19.59 -13.77 -4.56
N CYS A 39 20.89 -13.92 -4.30
CA CYS A 39 21.95 -13.43 -5.18
C CYS A 39 22.32 -14.40 -6.31
N SER A 40 21.79 -15.63 -6.34
CA SER A 40 22.07 -16.60 -7.38
C SER A 40 21.34 -16.23 -8.68
N PRO A 41 22.04 -16.08 -9.83
CA PRO A 41 21.40 -15.80 -11.12
C PRO A 41 20.32 -16.83 -11.47
N ALA A 42 20.58 -18.11 -11.22
CA ALA A 42 19.65 -19.21 -11.50
C ALA A 42 18.37 -19.15 -10.66
N VAL A 43 18.43 -18.56 -9.46
CA VAL A 43 17.24 -18.33 -8.62
C VAL A 43 16.53 -17.07 -9.09
N HIS A 44 17.28 -16.00 -9.34
CA HIS A 44 16.74 -14.72 -9.79
C HIS A 44 15.96 -14.84 -11.10
N GLU A 45 16.43 -15.65 -12.05
CA GLU A 45 15.73 -15.94 -13.31
C GLU A 45 14.40 -16.69 -13.12
N ARG A 46 14.23 -17.40 -11.99
CA ARG A 46 13.02 -18.17 -11.69
C ARG A 46 12.03 -17.39 -10.82
N LEU A 47 12.43 -16.27 -10.24
CA LEU A 47 11.54 -15.43 -9.46
C LEU A 47 10.64 -14.61 -10.40
N PRO A 48 9.32 -14.56 -10.16
CA PRO A 48 8.45 -13.72 -10.95
C PRO A 48 8.88 -12.25 -10.80
N ARG A 49 8.76 -11.49 -11.88
CA ARG A 49 9.00 -10.05 -11.83
C ARG A 49 7.98 -9.44 -10.87
N LEU A 50 8.44 -8.68 -9.89
CA LEU A 50 7.60 -7.86 -9.03
C LEU A 50 7.60 -6.41 -9.55
N ALA A 51 6.50 -5.99 -10.16
CA ALA A 51 6.35 -4.62 -10.64
C ALA A 51 5.98 -3.65 -9.50
N ARG A 52 5.18 -4.09 -8.53
CA ARG A 52 4.77 -3.27 -7.39
C ARG A 52 4.47 -4.11 -6.16
N TYR A 53 4.85 -3.59 -5.00
CA TYR A 53 4.40 -4.05 -3.69
C TYR A 53 3.42 -3.02 -3.13
N THR A 54 2.30 -3.46 -2.56
CA THR A 54 1.34 -2.59 -1.89
C THR A 54 0.72 -3.28 -0.68
N ARG A 55 0.41 -2.50 0.37
CA ARG A 55 -0.34 -2.96 1.54
C ARG A 55 -1.81 -2.51 1.52
N THR A 56 -2.20 -1.82 0.47
CA THR A 56 -3.55 -1.31 0.26
C THR A 56 -4.09 -1.88 -1.05
N PRO A 57 -5.40 -2.20 -1.12
CA PRO A 57 -5.99 -2.65 -2.36
C PRO A 57 -5.85 -1.58 -3.44
N VAL A 58 -5.65 -2.02 -4.67
CA VAL A 58 -5.43 -1.15 -5.84
C VAL A 58 -6.20 -1.66 -7.03
N PHE A 59 -6.39 -0.79 -8.01
CA PHE A 59 -6.75 -1.21 -9.35
C PHE A 59 -5.49 -1.52 -10.16
N THR A 60 -5.49 -2.68 -10.82
CA THR A 60 -4.47 -3.04 -11.80
C THR A 60 -4.54 -2.11 -13.03
N PRO A 61 -3.50 -2.06 -13.88
CA PRO A 61 -3.53 -1.25 -15.11
C PRO A 61 -4.73 -1.52 -16.05
N ASP A 62 -5.31 -2.72 -15.99
CA ASP A 62 -6.52 -3.14 -16.70
C ASP A 62 -7.83 -2.94 -15.91
N TRP A 63 -7.79 -2.20 -14.79
CA TRP A 63 -8.94 -1.84 -13.94
C TRP A 63 -9.58 -2.99 -13.16
N ARG A 64 -8.86 -4.10 -12.97
CA ARG A 64 -9.28 -5.15 -12.04
C ARG A 64 -8.93 -4.74 -10.61
N PHE A 65 -9.86 -4.95 -9.70
CA PHE A 65 -9.65 -4.66 -8.29
C PHE A 65 -8.85 -5.79 -7.63
N LEU A 66 -7.69 -5.45 -7.05
CA LEU A 66 -6.89 -6.35 -6.21
C LEU A 66 -7.23 -6.10 -4.75
N GLY A 67 -8.16 -6.89 -4.23
CA GLY A 67 -8.55 -6.90 -2.83
C GLY A 67 -8.18 -8.17 -2.07
N GLU A 68 -7.65 -9.20 -2.76
CA GLU A 68 -7.25 -10.47 -2.14
C GLU A 68 -5.72 -10.53 -1.99
N PRO A 69 -5.19 -10.86 -0.79
CA PRO A 69 -3.75 -10.87 -0.57
C PRO A 69 -3.05 -11.92 -1.43
N GLY A 70 -1.93 -11.54 -2.04
CA GLY A 70 -1.17 -12.43 -2.91
C GLY A 70 -0.47 -11.73 -4.06
N PHE A 71 0.21 -12.56 -4.87
CA PHE A 71 0.84 -12.13 -6.10
C PHE A 71 -0.13 -12.25 -7.27
N ASP A 72 -0.33 -11.16 -7.99
CA ASP A 72 -1.09 -11.13 -9.23
C ASP A 72 -0.16 -11.30 -10.43
N GLU A 73 -0.28 -12.43 -11.15
CA GLU A 73 0.64 -12.78 -12.25
C GLU A 73 0.53 -11.81 -13.43
N ASP A 74 -0.68 -11.34 -13.76
CA ASP A 74 -0.93 -10.48 -14.92
C ASP A 74 -0.33 -9.08 -14.72
N SER A 75 -0.53 -8.48 -13.55
CA SER A 75 -0.06 -7.12 -13.25
C SER A 75 1.31 -7.09 -12.56
N ALA A 76 1.83 -8.23 -12.12
CA ALA A 76 3.04 -8.35 -11.32
C ALA A 76 2.98 -7.52 -10.02
N ILE A 77 1.78 -7.38 -9.44
CA ILE A 77 1.55 -6.66 -8.19
C ILE A 77 1.43 -7.67 -7.04
N TYR A 78 2.16 -7.45 -5.95
CA TYR A 78 1.97 -8.19 -4.70
C TYR A 78 1.18 -7.35 -3.71
N TYR A 79 -0.02 -7.82 -3.35
CA TYR A 79 -0.85 -7.21 -2.33
C TYR A 79 -0.66 -7.92 -0.98
N ASP A 80 -0.17 -7.17 0.01
CA ASP A 80 0.15 -7.63 1.36
C ASP A 80 -0.72 -6.90 2.40
N GLY A 81 -2.03 -7.07 2.29
CA GLY A 81 -3.01 -6.45 3.18
C GLY A 81 -4.08 -7.45 3.65
N PRO A 82 -5.14 -6.98 4.33
CA PRO A 82 -6.31 -7.81 4.61
C PRO A 82 -7.14 -8.03 3.34
N THR A 83 -7.98 -9.07 3.30
CA THR A 83 -8.98 -9.17 2.22
C THR A 83 -9.93 -7.99 2.27
N VAL A 84 -10.11 -7.31 1.14
CA VAL A 84 -11.05 -6.20 0.96
C VAL A 84 -11.98 -6.55 -0.19
N GLU A 85 -13.29 -6.41 0.03
CA GLU A 85 -14.30 -6.61 -1.01
C GLU A 85 -15.00 -5.28 -1.31
N PRO A 86 -15.16 -4.91 -2.60
CA PRO A 86 -15.94 -3.73 -2.96
C PRO A 86 -17.39 -3.90 -2.53
N ARG A 87 -17.98 -2.84 -1.98
CA ARG A 87 -19.42 -2.76 -1.74
C ARG A 87 -20.09 -1.89 -2.80
N SER A 88 -21.28 -2.28 -3.21
CA SER A 88 -22.10 -1.49 -4.13
C SER A 88 -22.56 -0.18 -3.48
N GLY A 89 -22.53 0.91 -4.24
CA GLY A 89 -23.00 2.22 -3.80
C GLY A 89 -21.99 3.00 -2.96
N THR A 90 -22.38 4.22 -2.57
CA THR A 90 -21.52 5.19 -1.86
C THR A 90 -22.03 5.58 -0.49
N GLU A 91 -23.14 5.02 -0.01
CA GLU A 91 -23.87 5.45 1.19
C GLU A 91 -22.96 5.59 2.43
N THR A 92 -22.04 4.64 2.65
CA THR A 92 -21.10 4.70 3.77
C THR A 92 -20.12 5.86 3.63
N LEU A 93 -19.63 6.10 2.41
CA LEU A 93 -18.75 7.21 2.10
C LEU A 93 -19.50 8.54 2.22
N ASP A 94 -20.72 8.63 1.70
CA ASP A 94 -21.55 9.82 1.76
C ASP A 94 -21.86 10.22 3.20
N ARG A 95 -22.31 9.26 4.02
CA ARG A 95 -22.54 9.48 5.46
C ARG A 95 -21.29 9.95 6.21
N LEU A 96 -20.10 9.44 5.83
CA LEU A 96 -18.85 9.89 6.41
C LEU A 96 -18.52 11.32 5.99
N LEU A 97 -18.73 11.67 4.71
CA LEU A 97 -18.43 12.99 4.16
C LEU A 97 -19.42 14.07 4.59
N GLU A 98 -20.67 13.71 4.90
CA GLU A 98 -21.68 14.58 5.51
C GLU A 98 -21.24 15.15 6.88
N GLY A 99 -20.36 14.44 7.59
CA GLY A 99 -19.81 14.89 8.87
C GLY A 99 -18.83 16.07 8.76
N PHE A 100 -18.45 16.48 7.55
CA PHE A 100 -17.50 17.57 7.31
C PHE A 100 -18.19 18.83 6.76
N THR A 101 -17.71 19.99 7.19
CA THR A 101 -18.20 21.28 6.68
C THR A 101 -17.38 21.71 5.47
N TRP A 102 -17.87 21.37 4.28
CA TRP A 102 -17.28 21.79 3.01
C TRP A 102 -17.57 23.27 2.74
N LYS A 103 -16.59 24.01 2.19
CA LYS A 103 -16.81 25.40 1.76
C LYS A 103 -17.64 25.44 0.47
N SER A 104 -17.43 24.46 -0.41
CA SER A 104 -18.14 24.29 -1.67
C SER A 104 -18.19 22.82 -2.06
N ASP A 105 -19.08 22.46 -2.98
CA ASP A 105 -19.11 21.13 -3.58
C ASP A 105 -17.78 20.77 -4.27
N GLY A 106 -17.07 21.78 -4.79
CA GLY A 106 -15.74 21.59 -5.38
C GLY A 106 -14.72 21.04 -4.39
N ASP A 107 -14.79 21.43 -3.12
CA ASP A 107 -13.89 20.91 -2.09
C ASP A 107 -14.17 19.43 -1.81
N ARG A 108 -15.45 19.03 -1.80
CA ARG A 108 -15.86 17.62 -1.66
C ARG A 108 -15.43 16.80 -2.87
N VAL A 109 -15.61 17.32 -4.09
CA VAL A 109 -15.19 16.67 -5.34
C VAL A 109 -13.67 16.49 -5.37
N ASN A 110 -12.90 17.50 -4.97
CA ASN A 110 -11.43 17.39 -4.90
C ASN A 110 -11.00 16.33 -3.90
N PHE A 111 -11.68 16.21 -2.76
CA PHE A 111 -11.40 15.16 -1.79
C PHE A 111 -11.69 13.75 -2.34
N LEU A 112 -12.81 13.57 -3.03
CA LEU A 112 -13.12 12.32 -3.72
C LEU A 112 -12.07 12.01 -4.80
N GLY A 113 -11.61 13.02 -5.54
CA GLY A 113 -10.50 12.89 -6.49
C GLY A 113 -9.21 12.39 -5.84
N ALA A 114 -8.88 12.90 -4.65
CA ALA A 114 -7.71 12.44 -3.90
C ALA A 114 -7.83 10.96 -3.47
N LEU A 115 -9.01 10.53 -2.99
CA LEU A 115 -9.29 9.12 -2.67
C LEU A 115 -9.12 8.22 -3.89
N LEU A 116 -9.75 8.58 -5.01
CA LEU A 116 -9.66 7.83 -6.25
C LEU A 116 -8.21 7.76 -6.74
N THR A 117 -7.48 8.87 -6.69
CA THR A 117 -6.07 8.93 -7.08
C THR A 117 -5.23 7.93 -6.29
N GLY A 118 -5.44 7.83 -4.97
CA GLY A 118 -4.73 6.88 -4.12
C GLY A 118 -5.04 5.41 -4.47
N LEU A 119 -6.30 5.07 -4.73
CA LEU A 119 -6.72 3.70 -5.10
C LEU A 119 -6.28 3.30 -6.53
N THR A 120 -6.08 4.29 -7.40
CA THR A 120 -5.71 4.10 -8.81
C THR A 120 -4.26 4.50 -9.06
N MET A 121 -3.44 4.58 -8.00
CA MET A 121 -2.03 4.98 -8.06
C MET A 121 -1.20 4.24 -9.13
N PRO A 122 -1.42 2.94 -9.42
CA PRO A 122 -0.72 2.27 -10.51
C PRO A 122 -0.88 2.91 -11.89
N HIS A 123 -1.94 3.69 -12.13
CA HIS A 123 -2.22 4.34 -13.42
C HIS A 123 -1.52 5.70 -13.61
N TRP A 124 -1.09 6.37 -12.53
CA TRP A 124 -0.63 7.77 -12.60
C TRP A 124 0.89 7.95 -12.74
N GLY A 125 1.64 6.90 -13.04
CA GLY A 125 3.06 6.99 -13.42
C GLY A 125 3.99 7.61 -12.37
N ASN A 126 4.95 8.43 -12.82
CA ASN A 126 6.02 9.08 -12.02
C ASN A 126 5.52 10.32 -11.21
N GLY A 127 4.21 10.55 -11.14
CA GLY A 127 3.66 11.64 -10.36
C GLY A 127 3.62 11.31 -8.87
N HIS A 128 4.01 12.26 -8.02
CA HIS A 128 3.71 12.24 -6.60
C HIS A 128 2.54 13.19 -6.37
N PRO A 129 1.28 12.72 -6.42
CA PRO A 129 0.14 13.60 -6.21
C PRO A 129 0.16 14.15 -4.79
N PHE A 130 -0.08 15.45 -4.65
CA PHE A 130 -0.20 16.14 -3.37
C PHE A 130 -1.61 16.70 -3.21
N VAL A 131 -2.18 16.55 -2.01
CA VAL A 131 -3.45 17.16 -1.64
C VAL A 131 -3.24 18.17 -0.52
N ALA A 132 -3.75 19.38 -0.71
CA ALA A 132 -3.74 20.42 0.31
C ALA A 132 -5.12 20.50 0.98
N ILE A 133 -5.19 20.27 2.29
CA ILE A 133 -6.43 20.35 3.07
C ILE A 133 -6.38 21.61 3.93
N ASN A 134 -7.20 22.60 3.57
CA ASN A 134 -7.30 23.88 4.28
C ASN A 134 -8.68 24.04 4.95
N GLY A 135 -8.78 24.95 5.92
CA GLY A 135 -9.97 25.18 6.71
C GLY A 135 -9.81 26.36 7.63
N ASN A 136 -10.84 27.19 7.71
CA ASN A 136 -10.83 28.54 8.27
C ASN A 136 -10.58 28.64 9.79
N LYS A 137 -10.78 27.55 10.55
CA LYS A 137 -10.61 27.52 12.01
C LYS A 137 -9.96 26.21 12.49
N PRO A 138 -9.31 26.19 13.66
CA PRO A 138 -8.95 24.95 14.34
C PRO A 138 -10.19 24.09 14.63
N GLY A 139 -10.03 22.77 14.68
CA GLY A 139 -11.11 21.84 15.06
C GLY A 139 -12.13 21.47 13.97
N VAL A 140 -12.06 22.05 12.77
CA VAL A 140 -13.02 21.77 11.66
C VAL A 140 -12.79 20.44 10.93
N GLY A 141 -11.96 19.53 11.47
CA GLY A 141 -11.77 18.18 10.91
C GLY A 141 -10.67 18.02 9.85
N LYS A 142 -9.85 19.03 9.53
CA LYS A 142 -8.77 18.91 8.52
C LYS A 142 -7.85 17.70 8.73
N SER A 143 -7.34 17.54 9.95
CA SER A 143 -6.44 16.44 10.30
C SER A 143 -7.18 15.09 10.29
N THR A 144 -8.47 15.08 10.65
CA THR A 144 -9.31 13.88 10.55
C THR A 144 -9.49 13.46 9.10
N LEU A 145 -9.71 14.40 8.19
CA LEU A 145 -9.85 14.15 6.77
C LEU A 145 -8.55 13.59 6.15
N ALA A 146 -7.39 14.17 6.51
CA ALA A 146 -6.09 13.66 6.11
C ALA A 146 -5.83 12.23 6.64
N ARG A 147 -6.20 11.96 7.89
CA ARG A 147 -6.09 10.62 8.49
C ARG A 147 -7.00 9.62 7.81
N PHE A 148 -8.23 10.01 7.49
CA PHE A 148 -9.16 9.17 6.76
C PHE A 148 -8.59 8.78 5.39
N LEU A 149 -8.05 9.76 4.64
CA LEU A 149 -7.36 9.50 3.38
C LEU A 149 -6.25 8.45 3.57
N GLY A 150 -5.33 8.65 4.51
CA GLY A 150 -4.23 7.70 4.77
C GLY A 150 -4.71 6.31 5.20
N VAL A 151 -5.76 6.21 6.02
CA VAL A 151 -6.30 4.90 6.41
C VAL A 151 -6.88 4.16 5.21
N VAL A 152 -7.59 4.86 4.31
CA VAL A 152 -8.16 4.24 3.11
C VAL A 152 -7.08 3.89 2.08
N THR A 153 -6.10 4.77 1.87
CA THR A 153 -5.09 4.62 0.81
C THR A 153 -3.82 3.90 1.22
N GLU A 154 -3.53 3.78 2.52
CA GLU A 154 -2.34 3.11 3.06
C GLU A 154 -2.64 2.05 4.13
N GLY A 155 -3.92 1.88 4.51
CA GLY A 155 -4.32 0.93 5.56
C GLY A 155 -3.88 1.34 6.97
N ARG A 156 -3.34 2.55 7.16
CA ARG A 156 -2.79 3.03 8.44
C ARG A 156 -2.96 4.54 8.60
N LEU A 157 -2.80 5.02 9.83
CA LEU A 157 -2.74 6.46 10.06
C LEU A 157 -1.48 7.06 9.40
N PRO A 158 -1.61 8.19 8.68
CA PRO A 158 -0.47 8.83 8.04
C PRO A 158 0.50 9.38 9.09
N CYS A 159 1.79 9.29 8.80
CA CYS A 159 2.83 9.97 9.57
C CYS A 159 2.61 11.49 9.47
N THR A 160 2.53 12.19 10.60
CA THR A 160 2.38 13.65 10.62
C THR A 160 3.72 14.31 10.81
N VAL A 161 4.06 15.32 9.99
CA VAL A 161 5.22 16.19 10.16
C VAL A 161 4.72 17.60 10.45
N SER A 162 5.31 18.27 11.45
CA SER A 162 5.04 19.68 11.71
C SER A 162 5.96 20.51 10.84
N TRP A 163 5.42 21.53 10.19
CA TRP A 163 6.25 22.44 9.41
C TRP A 163 7.27 23.16 10.31
N SER A 164 8.54 23.16 9.91
CA SER A 164 9.61 23.98 10.49
C SER A 164 10.00 25.07 9.50
N LYS A 165 10.43 26.22 10.02
CA LYS A 165 11.02 27.31 9.20
C LYS A 165 12.45 27.00 8.76
N ASP A 166 13.09 26.05 9.41
CA ASP A 166 14.41 25.56 9.04
C ASP A 166 14.23 24.45 8.00
N ASP A 167 14.54 24.76 6.74
CA ASP A 167 14.41 23.82 5.63
C ASP A 167 15.23 22.55 5.83
N ALA A 168 16.42 22.64 6.44
CA ALA A 168 17.27 21.48 6.69
C ALA A 168 16.69 20.58 7.79
N GLU A 169 16.02 21.16 8.78
CA GLU A 169 15.27 20.39 9.78
C GLU A 169 14.04 19.73 9.16
N PHE A 170 13.28 20.47 8.35
CA PHE A 170 12.08 19.96 7.69
C PHE A 170 12.40 18.82 6.71
N GLU A 171 13.47 18.94 5.92
CA GLU A 171 13.93 17.88 5.01
C GLU A 171 14.32 16.61 5.77
N LYS A 172 15.03 16.72 6.90
CA LYS A 172 15.35 15.57 7.76
C LYS A 172 14.10 14.90 8.32
N GLN A 173 13.12 15.69 8.76
CA GLN A 173 11.86 15.16 9.28
C GLN A 173 11.07 14.42 8.19
N LEU A 174 11.08 14.92 6.95
CA LEU A 174 10.49 14.23 5.81
C LEU A 174 11.21 12.91 5.52
N ALA A 175 12.54 12.94 5.35
CA ALA A 175 13.32 11.76 4.97
C ALA A 175 13.32 10.62 6.01
N THR A 176 13.15 10.95 7.30
CA THR A 176 13.15 9.95 8.39
C THR A 176 11.82 9.20 8.54
N ARG A 177 10.72 9.73 7.98
CA ARG A 177 9.36 9.20 8.20
C ARG A 177 8.74 8.51 6.99
N VAL A 178 9.52 8.31 5.92
CA VAL A 178 9.14 7.57 4.71
C VAL A 178 9.50 6.09 4.85
#